data_AF-A0A2K3KEW5-F1
#
_entry.id   AF-A0A2K3KEW5-F1
#
_cell.length_a   1.000
_cell.length_b   1.000
_cell.length_c   1.000
_cell.angle_alpha   90.00
_cell.angle_beta   90.00
_cell.angle_gamma   90.00
#
_symmetry.space_group_name_H-M   'P 1'
#
loop_
_entity.id
_entity.type
_entity.pdbx_description
1 polymer ?
#
loop_
_entity_poly.entity_id
_entity_poly.type
_entity_poly.pdbx_seq_one_letter_code
_entity_poly.pdbx_strand_id
1 'polypeptide(L)' 'MQAQDPLQEVDIGDGSVKRPTYISAKIDPTLREKMVELLKKYRDCFAWDYNEMPGLSRNLVEHR' A
#
# COMPACT_ATOMS: atom_id res chain seq x y z
N MET A 1 15.85 5.16 18.55
CA MET A 1 15.10 4.60 17.41
C MET A 1 13.76 4.16 17.95
N GLN A 2 12.68 4.84 17.56
CA GLN A 2 11.34 4.45 17.97
C GLN A 2 10.99 3.16 17.23
N ALA A 3 10.53 2.13 17.93
CA ALA A 3 10.09 0.90 17.29
C ALA A 3 8.92 1.28 16.36
N GLN A 4 9.09 1.09 15.05
CA GLN A 4 7.98 1.19 14.12
C GLN A 4 6.90 0.22 14.59
N ASP A 5 5.64 0.67 14.59
CA ASP A 5 4.53 -0.21 14.90
C ASP A 5 4.61 -1.44 13.98
N PRO A 6 4.39 -2.66 14.52
CA PRO A 6 4.43 -3.86 13.72
C PRO A 6 3.40 -3.74 12.60
N LEU A 7 3.86 -3.98 11.38
CA LEU A 7 3.03 -3.94 10.18
C LEU A 7 2.72 -5.35 9.70
N GLN A 8 1.59 -5.49 9.03
CA GLN A 8 1.20 -6.70 8.35
C GLN A 8 1.03 -6.41 6.87
N GLU A 9 1.63 -7.26 6.04
CA GLU A 9 1.45 -7.22 4.59
C GLU A 9 0.06 -7.72 4.20
N VAL A 10 -0.57 -7.02 3.28
CA VAL A 10 -1.82 -7.40 2.63
C VAL A 10 -1.71 -7.20 1.13
N ASP A 11 -2.14 -8.20 0.36
CA ASP A 11 -2.21 -8.09 -1.10
C ASP A 11 -3.59 -7.53 -1.50
N ILE A 12 -3.57 -6.37 -2.17
CA ILE A 12 -4.76 -5.70 -2.68
C ILE A 12 -4.91 -5.81 -4.19
N GLY A 13 -4.07 -6.64 -4.83
CA GLY A 13 -4.16 -6.97 -6.24
C GLY A 13 -5.44 -7.73 -6.58
N ASP A 14 -5.67 -7.89 -7.88
CA ASP A 14 -6.84 -8.58 -8.45
C ASP A 14 -6.60 -10.06 -8.75
N GLY A 15 -5.46 -10.59 -8.32
CA GLY A 15 -5.01 -11.95 -8.58
C GLY A 15 -4.13 -12.10 -9.83
N SER A 16 -4.13 -11.12 -10.74
CA SER A 16 -3.23 -11.12 -11.91
C SER A 16 -1.83 -10.61 -11.56
N VAL A 17 -1.78 -9.49 -10.84
CA VAL A 17 -0.55 -8.86 -10.37
C VAL A 17 -0.68 -8.63 -8.87
N LYS A 18 0.31 -9.10 -8.11
CA LYS A 18 0.38 -8.83 -6.67
C LYS A 18 0.65 -7.36 -6.44
N ARG A 19 -0.12 -6.75 -5.55
CA ARG A 19 0.02 -5.35 -5.15
C ARG A 19 0.09 -5.29 -3.62
N PRO A 20 1.26 -5.58 -3.02
CA PRO A 20 1.41 -5.63 -1.57
C PRO A 20 1.39 -4.23 -0.96
N THR A 21 0.68 -4.08 0.15
CA THR A 21 0.72 -2.89 1.00
C THR A 21 0.75 -3.29 2.47
N TYR A 22 1.04 -2.35 3.36
CA TYR A 22 1.22 -2.61 4.78
C TYR A 22 0.18 -1.86 5.60
N ILE A 23 -0.51 -2.57 6.48
CA ILE A 23 -1.41 -2.00 7.49
C ILE A 23 -0.90 -2.36 8.88
N SER A 24 -1.32 -1.62 9.91
CA SER A 24 -0.89 -1.91 11.29
C SER A 24 -1.33 -3.31 11.70
N ALA A 25 -0.40 -4.10 12.25
CA ALA A 25 -0.69 -5.42 12.83
C ALA A 25 -1.48 -5.32 14.15
N LYS A 26 -1.61 -4.12 14.72
CA LYS A 26 -2.36 -3.84 15.96
C LYS A 26 -3.82 -3.44 15.71
N ILE A 27 -4.26 -3.40 14.45
CA ILE A 27 -5.63 -3.02 14.11
C ILE A 27 -6.62 -4.11 14.56
N ASP A 28 -7.81 -3.70 14.99
CA ASP A 28 -8.90 -4.63 15.30
C ASP A 28 -9.23 -5.53 14.08
N PRO A 29 -9.47 -6.84 14.25
CA PRO A 29 -9.74 -7.74 13.13
C PRO A 29 -10.93 -7.35 12.27
N THR A 30 -12.02 -6.85 12.86
CA THR A 30 -13.21 -6.40 12.11
C THR A 30 -12.90 -5.16 11.30
N LEU A 31 -12.14 -4.23 11.88
CA LEU A 31 -11.69 -3.04 11.18
C LEU A 31 -10.68 -3.39 10.07
N ARG A 32 -9.82 -4.38 10.31
CA ARG A 32 -8.86 -4.90 9.34
C ARG A 32 -9.54 -5.34 8.07
N GLU A 33 -10.58 -6.16 8.18
CA GLU A 33 -11.34 -6.67 7.03
C GLU A 33 -11.92 -5.52 6.20
N LYS A 34 -12.62 -4.59 6.85
CA LYS A 34 -13.17 -3.40 6.19
C LYS A 34 -12.09 -2.54 5.52
N MET A 35 -10.93 -2.42 6.15
CA MET A 35 -9.81 -1.65 5.60
C MET A 35 -9.20 -2.33 4.37
N VAL A 36 -9.04 -3.66 4.39
CA VAL A 36 -8.57 -4.43 3.23
C VAL A 36 -9.57 -4.33 2.08
N GLU A 37 -10.87 -4.44 2.34
CA GLU A 37 -11.91 -4.26 1.32
C GLU A 37 -11.86 -2.85 0.71
N LEU A 38 -11.71 -1.81 1.54
CA LEU A 38 -11.58 -0.43 1.08
C LEU A 38 -10.35 -0.24 0.19
N LEU A 39 -9.18 -0.74 0.62
CA LEU A 39 -7.95 -0.65 -0.14
C LEU A 39 -8.07 -1.36 -1.50
N LYS A 40 -8.69 -2.54 -1.54
CA LYS A 40 -8.97 -3.27 -2.80
C LYS A 40 -9.91 -2.49 -3.71
N LYS A 41 -10.94 -1.85 -3.16
CA LYS A 41 -11.89 -1.01 -3.93
C LYS A 41 -11.20 0.19 -4.60
N TYR A 42 -10.18 0.75 -3.96
CA TYR A 42 -9.44 1.92 -4.45
C TYR A 42 -8.01 1.57 -4.92
N ARG A 43 -7.77 0.33 -5.34
CA ARG A 43 -6.44 -0.13 -5.75
C ARG A 43 -5.83 0.72 -6.87
N ASP A 44 -6.66 1.27 -7.75
CA ASP A 44 -6.25 2.07 -8.91
C ASP A 44 -5.88 3.52 -8.52
N CYS A 45 -6.09 3.90 -7.24
CA CYS A 45 -5.65 5.20 -6.71
C CYS A 45 -4.18 5.19 -6.23
N PHE A 46 -3.56 4.01 -6.15
CA PHE A 46 -2.17 3.87 -5.78
C PHE A 46 -1.30 3.71 -7.03
N ALA A 47 -0.08 4.22 -6.95
CA ALA A 47 0.95 3.93 -7.94
C ALA A 47 1.92 2.90 -7.38
N TRP A 48 2.08 1.82 -8.12
CA TRP A 48 2.89 0.65 -7.82
C TRP A 48 4.23 0.70 -8.52
N ASP A 49 4.28 1.40 -9.65
CA ASP A 49 5.51 1.75 -10.33
C ASP A 49 5.54 3.24 -10.68
N TYR A 50 6.74 3.73 -10.95
CA TYR A 50 6.95 5.13 -11.24
C TYR A 50 6.17 5.62 -12.47
N ASN A 51 5.93 4.75 -13.46
CA ASN A 51 5.26 5.14 -14.70
C ASN A 51 3.78 5.48 -14.45
N GLU A 52 3.21 5.00 -13.34
CA GLU A 52 1.86 5.35 -12.87
C GLU A 52 1.81 6.73 -12.17
N MET A 53 2.95 7.44 -12.01
CA MET A 53 3.03 8.81 -11.48
C MET A 53 3.50 9.83 -12.53
N PRO A 54 2.75 10.06 -13.64
CA PRO A 54 3.12 11.04 -14.64
C PRO A 54 3.03 12.46 -14.06
N GLY A 55 4.16 13.18 -14.06
CA GLY A 55 4.23 14.58 -13.60
C GLY A 55 5.13 14.81 -12.37
N LEU A 56 5.53 13.75 -11.67
CA LEU A 56 6.68 13.83 -10.76
C LEU A 56 7.98 13.58 -11.52
N SER A 57 9.04 14.28 -11.15
CA SER A 57 10.39 14.07 -11.69
C SER A 57 11.13 13.03 -10.86
N ARG A 58 11.75 12.02 -11.50
CA ARG A 58 12.46 10.94 -10.78
C ARG A 58 13.55 11.50 -9.87
N ASN A 59 14.22 12.54 -10.35
CA ASN A 59 15.28 13.24 -9.62
C ASN A 59 14.80 13.91 -8.32
N LEU A 60 13.48 14.15 -8.16
CA LEU A 60 12.90 14.73 -6.95
C LEU A 60 12.52 13.69 -5.91
N VAL A 61 12.05 12.52 -6.34
CA VAL A 61 11.43 11.51 -5.46
C VAL A 61 12.31 10.29 -5.18
N GLU A 62 13.32 10.03 -6.02
CA GLU A 62 14.29 8.96 -5.77
C GLU A 62 15.46 9.51 -4.93
N HIS A 63 15.61 9.00 -3.70
CA HIS A 63 16.85 9.18 -2.95
C HIS A 63 17.86 8.13 -3.42
N ARG A 64 19.04 8.56 -3.88
CA ARG A 64 20.11 7.68 -4.37
C ARG A 64 21.07 7.27 -3.25
#